data_AF-A0A8S3ISP0-F1
#
_entry.id   AF-A0A8S3ISP0-F1
#
_cell.length_a   1.000
_cell.length_b   1.000
_cell.length_c   1.000
_cell.angle_alpha   90.00
_cell.angle_beta   90.00
_cell.angle_gamma   90.00
#
_symmetry.space_group_name_H-M   'P 1'
#
loop_
_entity.id
_entity.type
_entity.pdbx_description
1 polymer ?
#
loop_
_entity_poly.entity_id
_entity_poly.type
_entity_poly.pdbx_seq_one_letter_code
_entity_poly.pdbx_strand_id
1 'polypeptide(L)'
;KGSLANPSSVQQIDIKDLVPRFCNGLALEQKILIRKAVTHIVQRANEICNIQGRAPTSIVSGAIYLACSAANENIIKKDIEKVTGASPSTIGIIYKLMLPNVAKLFPHDFVFKRPVVELPRV
;
A
#
# COMPACT_ATOMS: atom_id res chain seq x y z
N LYS A 1 9.60 25.63 -37.45
CA LYS A 1 8.84 26.17 -36.29
C LYS A 1 8.53 24.99 -35.38
N GLY A 2 9.46 24.61 -34.50
CA GLY A 2 9.39 24.87 -33.05
C GLY A 2 8.69 23.68 -32.38
N SER A 3 9.19 22.98 -31.36
CA SER A 3 10.26 23.27 -30.42
C SER A 3 10.88 21.96 -29.90
N LEU A 4 12.10 22.12 -29.43
CA LEU A 4 13.01 21.15 -28.85
C LEU A 4 12.59 20.75 -27.42
N ALA A 5 13.01 19.54 -27.02
CA ALA A 5 13.32 19.09 -25.65
C ALA A 5 12.17 18.89 -24.63
N ASN A 6 12.09 17.67 -24.09
CA ASN A 6 12.10 17.48 -22.63
C ASN A 6 12.94 16.22 -22.29
N PRO A 7 14.14 16.40 -21.72
CA PRO A 7 14.94 15.30 -21.19
C PRO A 7 14.33 14.83 -19.87
N SER A 8 14.16 13.52 -19.72
CA SER A 8 14.11 12.82 -18.42
C SER A 8 13.38 13.56 -17.29
N SER A 9 12.07 13.80 -17.43
CA SER A 9 11.25 14.07 -16.25
C SER A 9 11.11 12.76 -15.49
N VAL A 10 12.03 12.52 -14.55
CA VAL A 10 11.83 11.56 -13.46
C VAL A 10 10.48 11.87 -12.85
N GLN A 11 9.46 11.10 -13.25
CA GLN A 11 8.10 11.33 -12.82
C GLN A 11 8.10 11.15 -11.31
N GLN A 12 7.83 12.23 -10.59
CA GLN A 12 7.56 12.17 -9.17
C GLN A 12 6.22 11.43 -9.04
N ILE A 13 6.25 10.10 -9.05
CA ILE A 13 5.03 9.29 -9.08
C ILE A 13 4.32 9.51 -7.76
N ASP A 14 3.20 10.22 -7.81
CA ASP A 14 2.35 10.44 -6.66
C ASP A 14 1.83 9.10 -6.13
N ILE A 15 1.82 8.97 -4.80
CA ILE A 15 1.23 7.83 -4.10
C ILE A 15 -0.19 7.52 -4.60
N LYS A 16 -0.95 8.57 -4.95
CA LYS A 16 -2.31 8.47 -5.48
C LYS A 16 -2.39 7.76 -6.84
N ASP A 17 -1.32 7.79 -7.64
CA ASP A 17 -1.20 7.07 -8.91
C ASP A 17 -0.74 5.62 -8.71
N LEU A 18 0.12 5.37 -7.72
CA LEU A 18 0.61 4.03 -7.40
C LEU A 18 -0.50 3.07 -6.97
N VAL A 19 -1.40 3.53 -6.09
CA VAL A 19 -2.48 2.68 -5.53
C VAL A 19 -3.37 2.06 -6.62
N PRO A 20 -4.01 2.83 -7.53
CA PRO A 20 -4.83 2.23 -8.58
C PRO A 20 -4.05 1.26 -9.47
N ARG A 21 -2.80 1.58 -9.83
CA ARG A 21 -1.98 0.73 -10.69
C ARG A 21 -1.65 -0.60 -10.03
N PHE A 22 -1.25 -0.57 -8.76
CA PHE A 22 -0.91 -1.78 -8.02
C PHE A 22 -2.13 -2.61 -7.65
N CYS A 23 -3.25 -1.98 -7.26
CA CYS A 23 -4.49 -2.71 -7.04
C CYS A 23 -4.97 -3.41 -8.31
N ASN A 24 -4.85 -2.78 -9.47
CA ASN A 24 -5.19 -3.41 -10.75
C ASN A 24 -4.28 -4.61 -11.06
N GLY A 25 -2.96 -4.47 -10.86
CA GLY A 25 -2.00 -5.56 -11.05
C GLY A 25 -2.19 -6.77 -10.12
N LEU A 26 -2.91 -6.60 -9.01
CA LEU A 26 -3.22 -7.65 -8.03
C LEU A 26 -4.65 -8.18 -8.15
N ALA A 27 -5.37 -7.86 -9.23
CA ALA A 27 -6.78 -8.21 -9.44
C ALA A 27 -7.72 -7.71 -8.31
N LEU A 28 -7.37 -6.58 -7.68
CA LEU A 28 -8.17 -5.93 -6.63
C LEU A 28 -9.07 -4.82 -7.20
N GLU A 29 -9.22 -4.73 -8.52
CA GLU A 29 -9.98 -3.68 -9.22
C GLU A 29 -11.46 -3.62 -8.77
N GLN A 30 -12.09 -4.78 -8.55
CA GLN A 30 -13.47 -4.89 -8.08
C GLN A 30 -13.59 -4.73 -6.55
N LYS A 31 -12.46 -4.70 -5.83
CA LYS A 31 -12.40 -4.63 -4.36
C LYS A 31 -12.30 -3.18 -3.90
N ILE A 32 -13.36 -2.41 -4.17
CA ILE A 32 -13.41 -0.96 -3.90
C ILE A 32 -13.07 -0.60 -2.45
N LEU A 33 -13.49 -1.41 -1.48
CA LEU A 33 -13.20 -1.21 -0.05
C LEU A 33 -11.70 -1.34 0.25
N ILE A 34 -11.03 -2.33 -0.35
CA ILE A 34 -9.59 -2.53 -0.18
C ILE A 34 -8.84 -1.34 -0.80
N ARG A 35 -9.18 -0.93 -2.01
CA ARG A 35 -8.53 0.22 -2.68
C ARG A 35 -8.69 1.52 -1.89
N LYS A 36 -9.90 1.78 -1.36
CA LYS A 36 -10.15 2.92 -0.47
C LYS A 36 -9.33 2.83 0.82
N ALA A 37 -9.30 1.65 1.45
CA ALA A 37 -8.52 1.42 2.66
C ALA A 37 -7.02 1.67 2.41
N VAL A 38 -6.44 1.10 1.34
CA VAL A 38 -5.03 1.33 0.99
C VAL A 38 -4.74 2.82 0.81
N THR A 39 -5.58 3.53 0.08
CA THR A 39 -5.41 4.99 -0.13
C THR A 39 -5.38 5.74 1.20
N HIS A 40 -6.33 5.43 2.09
CA HIS A 40 -6.46 6.07 3.40
C HIS A 40 -5.28 5.71 4.32
N ILE A 41 -4.88 4.43 4.35
CA ILE A 41 -3.74 3.93 5.12
C ILE A 41 -2.48 4.67 4.69
N VAL A 42 -2.19 4.77 3.39
CA VAL A 42 -0.95 5.41 2.93
C VAL A 42 -0.92 6.91 3.24
N GLN A 43 -2.06 7.60 3.14
CA GLN A 43 -2.17 9.00 3.54
C GLN A 43 -1.88 9.19 5.02
N ARG A 44 -2.51 8.37 5.88
CA ARG A 44 -2.34 8.44 7.34
C ARG A 44 -0.98 7.95 7.80
N ALA A 45 -0.40 6.97 7.12
CA ALA A 45 0.85 6.34 7.55
C ALA A 45 2.01 7.34 7.59
N ASN A 46 2.04 8.36 6.72
CA ASN A 46 3.08 9.40 6.80
C ASN A 46 3.02 10.21 8.09
N GLU A 47 1.84 10.35 8.69
CA GLU A 47 1.62 11.15 9.91
C GLU A 47 1.74 10.30 11.18
N ILE A 48 1.23 9.07 11.15
CA ILE A 48 1.09 8.24 12.37
C ILE A 48 2.03 7.04 12.43
N CYS A 49 2.62 6.65 11.30
CA CYS A 49 3.63 5.60 11.26
C CYS A 49 5.01 6.22 11.09
N ASN A 50 6.01 5.65 11.76
CA ASN A 50 7.41 6.08 11.64
C ASN A 50 8.03 5.60 10.31
N ILE A 51 7.41 5.96 9.18
CA ILE A 51 7.79 5.57 7.81
C ILE A 51 8.45 6.71 7.04
N GLN A 52 8.80 7.81 7.71
CA GLN A 52 9.50 8.95 7.13
C GLN A 52 10.82 8.48 6.49
N GLY A 53 11.10 8.96 5.27
CA GLY A 53 12.29 8.57 4.50
C GLY A 53 12.20 7.22 3.76
N ARG A 54 11.05 6.54 3.79
CA ARG A 54 10.82 5.31 3.00
C ARG A 54 10.29 5.66 1.61
N ALA A 55 10.66 4.85 0.61
CA ALA A 55 10.18 5.03 -0.75
C ALA A 55 8.65 4.88 -0.83
N PRO A 56 7.94 5.70 -1.64
CA PRO A 56 6.48 5.66 -1.75
C PRO A 56 5.98 4.27 -2.17
N THR A 57 6.68 3.62 -3.10
CA THR A 57 6.40 2.24 -3.52
C THR A 57 6.37 1.28 -2.33
N SER A 58 7.40 1.31 -1.46
CA SER A 58 7.45 0.44 -0.29
C SER A 58 6.30 0.67 0.68
N ILE A 59 5.92 1.93 0.88
CA ILE A 59 4.80 2.31 1.75
C ILE A 59 3.50 1.74 1.19
N VAL A 60 3.24 1.92 -0.11
CA VAL A 60 2.04 1.40 -0.77
C VAL A 60 2.01 -0.14 -0.74
N SER A 61 3.14 -0.82 -0.99
CA SER A 61 3.21 -2.29 -0.93
C SER A 61 2.85 -2.83 0.45
N GLY A 62 3.34 -2.20 1.53
CA GLY A 62 2.99 -2.58 2.90
C GLY A 62 1.52 -2.31 3.22
N ALA A 63 0.96 -1.18 2.77
CA ALA A 63 -0.44 -0.84 2.95
C ALA A 63 -1.38 -1.81 2.22
N ILE A 64 -1.02 -2.24 1.00
CA ILE A 64 -1.76 -3.27 0.25
C ILE A 64 -1.78 -4.58 1.03
N TYR A 65 -0.62 -5.06 1.47
CA TYR A 65 -0.53 -6.31 2.24
C TYR A 65 -1.38 -6.25 3.51
N LEU A 66 -1.37 -5.11 4.19
CA LEU A 66 -2.16 -4.87 5.38
C LEU A 66 -3.67 -4.86 5.10
N ALA A 67 -4.11 -4.12 4.09
CA ALA A 67 -5.52 -4.02 3.71
C ALA A 67 -6.08 -5.38 3.23
N CYS A 68 -5.32 -6.11 2.42
CA CYS A 68 -5.67 -7.47 1.99
C CYS A 68 -5.75 -8.42 3.17
N SER A 69 -4.78 -8.39 4.10
CA SER A 69 -4.81 -9.24 5.29
C SER A 69 -6.03 -8.94 6.18
N ALA A 70 -6.40 -7.66 6.33
CA ALA A 70 -7.57 -7.24 7.10
C ALA A 70 -8.91 -7.61 6.41
N ALA A 71 -8.92 -7.59 5.07
CA ALA A 71 -10.05 -8.04 4.25
C ALA A 71 -10.12 -9.57 4.08
N ASN A 72 -9.20 -10.32 4.68
CA ASN A 72 -9.05 -11.77 4.49
C ASN A 72 -8.85 -12.19 3.02
N GLU A 73 -8.23 -11.31 2.22
CA GLU A 73 -7.90 -11.56 0.83
C GLU A 73 -6.57 -12.32 0.73
N ASN A 74 -6.54 -13.39 -0.06
CA ASN A 74 -5.35 -14.24 -0.21
C ASN A 74 -4.33 -13.59 -1.16
N ILE A 75 -3.58 -12.62 -0.64
CA ILE A 75 -2.47 -11.98 -1.35
C ILE A 75 -1.17 -12.29 -0.60
N ILE A 76 -0.23 -12.94 -1.27
CA ILE A 76 1.11 -13.18 -0.74
C ILE A 76 2.06 -12.04 -1.09
N LYS A 77 3.06 -11.81 -0.23
CA LYS A 77 4.07 -10.75 -0.44
C LYS A 77 4.79 -10.87 -1.78
N LYS A 78 4.92 -12.10 -2.31
CA LYS A 78 5.58 -12.38 -3.59
C LYS A 78 4.78 -11.84 -4.78
N ASP A 79 3.45 -11.82 -4.72
CA ASP A 79 2.65 -11.20 -5.79
C ASP A 79 2.70 -9.68 -5.72
N ILE A 80 2.75 -9.12 -4.51
CA ILE A 80 2.97 -7.68 -4.31
C ILE A 80 4.37 -7.28 -4.83
N GLU A 81 5.40 -8.09 -4.61
CA GLU A 81 6.75 -7.86 -5.15
C GLU A 81 6.71 -7.81 -6.68
N LYS A 82 6.04 -8.76 -7.36
CA LYS A 82 5.96 -8.77 -8.84
C LYS A 82 5.33 -7.48 -9.41
N VAL A 83 4.36 -6.90 -8.71
CA VAL A 83 3.62 -5.71 -9.17
C VAL A 83 4.31 -4.42 -8.78
N THR A 84 4.88 -4.36 -7.58
CA THR A 84 5.44 -3.13 -7.00
C THR A 84 6.96 -3.03 -7.09
N GLY A 85 7.66 -4.16 -7.29
CA GLY A 85 9.12 -4.25 -7.20
C GLY A 85 9.68 -4.20 -5.79
N ALA A 86 8.84 -4.07 -4.75
CA ALA A 86 9.30 -4.07 -3.36
C ALA A 86 9.52 -5.49 -2.84
N SER A 87 10.72 -5.76 -2.31
CA SER A 87 11.05 -7.08 -1.76
C SER A 87 10.15 -7.48 -0.59
N PRO A 88 9.88 -8.78 -0.37
CA PRO A 88 9.02 -9.27 0.71
C PRO A 88 9.51 -8.87 2.10
N SER A 89 10.82 -8.74 2.28
CA SER A 89 11.44 -8.22 3.51
C SER A 89 11.03 -6.76 3.76
N THR A 90 11.10 -5.92 2.73
CA THR A 90 10.68 -4.51 2.79
C THR A 90 9.20 -4.39 3.08
N ILE A 91 8.36 -5.17 2.40
CA ILE A 91 6.91 -5.24 2.65
C ILE A 91 6.65 -5.61 4.12
N GLY A 92 7.38 -6.61 4.65
CA GLY A 92 7.29 -7.02 6.05
C GLY A 92 7.67 -5.91 7.04
N ILE A 93 8.73 -5.16 6.77
CA ILE A 93 9.17 -4.03 7.61
C ILE A 93 8.09 -2.95 7.66
N ILE A 94 7.58 -2.51 6.50
CA ILE A 94 6.53 -1.49 6.44
C ILE A 94 5.26 -1.96 7.14
N TYR A 95 4.87 -3.21 6.89
CA TYR A 95 3.72 -3.82 7.56
C TYR A 95 3.86 -3.79 9.09
N LYS A 96 5.04 -4.15 9.64
CA LYS A 96 5.32 -4.08 11.09
C LYS A 96 5.17 -2.66 11.65
N LEU A 97 5.59 -1.64 10.89
CA LEU A 97 5.46 -0.24 11.30
C LEU A 97 4.00 0.23 11.33
N MET A 98 3.15 -0.32 10.46
CA MET A 98 1.73 0.00 10.40
C MET A 98 0.88 -0.79 11.41
N LEU A 99 1.30 -2.01 11.77
CA LEU A 99 0.59 -2.93 12.65
C LEU A 99 0.10 -2.30 13.99
N PRO A 100 0.93 -1.55 14.76
CA PRO A 100 0.47 -0.95 16.02
C PRO A 100 -0.60 0.14 15.83
N ASN A 101 -0.71 0.72 14.62
CA ASN A 101 -1.61 1.81 14.31
C ASN A 101 -2.78 1.41 13.42
N VAL A 102 -3.00 0.11 13.16
CA VAL A 102 -4.05 -0.40 12.26
C VAL A 102 -5.42 0.20 12.56
N ALA A 103 -5.84 0.23 13.83
CA ALA A 103 -7.13 0.79 14.22
C ALA A 103 -7.31 2.28 13.83
N LYS A 104 -6.21 3.04 13.69
CA LYS A 104 -6.21 4.46 13.32
C LYS A 104 -5.97 4.69 11.83
N LEU A 105 -5.34 3.73 11.14
CA LEU A 105 -5.00 3.83 9.71
C LEU A 105 -6.21 3.57 8.81
N PHE A 106 -7.08 2.63 9.21
CA PHE A 106 -8.22 2.23 8.40
C PHE A 106 -9.38 3.23 8.49
N PRO A 107 -10.13 3.43 7.39
CA PRO A 107 -11.33 4.24 7.44
C PRO A 107 -12.42 3.56 8.28
N HIS A 108 -13.26 4.35 8.93
CA HIS A 108 -14.34 3.88 9.81
C HIS A 108 -15.38 2.96 9.10
N ASP A 109 -15.53 3.11 7.78
CA ASP A 109 -16.41 2.28 6.93
C ASP A 109 -15.77 0.94 6.52
N PHE A 110 -14.51 0.68 6.89
CA PHE A 110 -13.84 -0.55 6.49
C PHE A 110 -14.35 -1.76 7.28
N VAL A 111 -14.77 -2.79 6.55
CA VAL A 111 -15.20 -4.06 7.12
C VAL A 111 -14.00 -4.98 7.33
N PHE A 112 -13.54 -5.09 8.58
CA PHE A 112 -12.52 -6.07 8.97
C PHE A 112 -13.11 -7.48 8.90
N LYS A 113 -12.68 -8.26 7.92
CA LYS A 113 -13.00 -9.69 7.82
C LYS A 113 -12.13 -10.53 8.75
N ARG A 114 -10.91 -10.05 9.04
CA ARG A 114 -9.99 -10.63 10.02
C ARG A 114 -9.72 -9.59 11.11
N PRO A 115 -9.89 -9.92 12.39
CA PRO A 115 -9.64 -8.97 13.47
C PRO A 115 -8.14 -8.67 13.57
N VAL A 116 -7.81 -7.44 13.99
CA VAL A 116 -6.43 -6.93 14.02
C VAL A 116 -5.49 -7.83 14.83
N VAL A 117 -6.00 -8.45 15.89
CA VAL A 117 -5.25 -9.38 16.76
C VAL A 117 -4.77 -10.65 16.03
N GLU A 118 -5.51 -11.09 15.00
CA GLU A 118 -5.19 -12.27 14.22
C GLU A 118 -4.28 -11.98 13.03
N LEU A 119 -3.92 -10.71 12.78
CA LEU A 119 -3.05 -10.36 11.66
C LEU A 119 -1.63 -10.97 11.85
N PRO A 120 -1.00 -11.45 10.76
CA PRO A 120 0.25 -12.20 10.85
C PRO A 120 1.41 -11.36 11.41
N ARG A 121 1.87 -11.69 12.62
CA ARG A 121 3.08 -11.13 13.24
C ARG A 121 4.34 -11.84 12.69
N VAL A 122 4.50 -11.84 11.38
CA VAL A 122 5.76 -12.20 10.68
C VAL A 122 6.90 -11.31 11.18
#